data_AF-A0A838RZY4-F1
#
_entry.id   AF-A0A838RZY4-F1
#
_cell.length_a   1.000
_cell.length_b   1.000
_cell.length_c   1.000
_cell.angle_alpha   90.00
_cell.angle_beta   90.00
_cell.angle_gamma   90.00
#
_symmetry.space_group_name_H-M   'P 1'
#
loop_
_entity.id
_entity.type
_entity.pdbx_description
1 polymer ?
#
loop_
_entity_poly.entity_id
_entity_poly.type
_entity_poly.pdbx_seq_one_letter_code
_entity_poly.pdbx_strand_id
1 'polypeptide(L)'
;MAKTFYLTTPIYYANSFPHLGHLYTMIVADCVHRYKEQRGLESYFLTGTDEHGINIGRAAERAGRTPQEQADYVVSYFTKVT
;
A
#
# COMPACT_ATOMS: atom_id res chain seq x y z
N MET A 1 -7.87 -2.78 30.00
CA MET A 1 -7.31 -2.30 28.72
C MET A 1 -8.14 -2.87 27.60
N ALA A 2 -8.47 -2.08 26.57
CA ALA A 2 -9.13 -2.60 25.39
C ALA A 2 -8.22 -3.63 24.71
N LYS A 3 -8.79 -4.64 24.06
CA LYS A 3 -8.00 -5.64 23.34
C LYS A 3 -7.47 -5.01 22.06
N THR A 4 -6.16 -5.09 21.83
CA THR A 4 -5.52 -4.52 20.65
C THR A 4 -5.59 -5.49 19.46
N PHE A 5 -5.67 -4.93 18.25
CA PHE A 5 -5.61 -5.68 16.99
C PHE A 5 -4.73 -4.94 15.99
N TYR A 6 -3.72 -5.63 15.44
CA TYR A 6 -2.84 -5.05 14.43
C TYR A 6 -2.94 -5.85 13.14
N LEU A 7 -3.22 -5.14 12.05
CA LEU A 7 -3.41 -5.70 10.72
C LEU A 7 -2.47 -5.03 9.74
N THR A 8 -1.88 -5.82 8.86
CA THR A 8 -1.09 -5.32 7.74
C THR A 8 -1.55 -5.92 6.42
N THR A 9 -1.30 -5.21 5.33
CA THR A 9 -1.21 -5.81 4.00
C THR A 9 0.25 -6.07 3.65
N PRO A 10 0.55 -6.77 2.56
CA PRO A 10 1.86 -6.64 1.92
C PRO A 10 2.16 -5.18 1.59
N ILE A 11 3.45 -4.85 1.49
CA ILE A 11 3.88 -3.63 0.78
C ILE A 11 3.88 -3.91 -0.72
N TYR A 12 3.31 -3.01 -1.51
CA TYR A 12 3.11 -3.22 -2.95
C TYR A 12 4.24 -2.60 -3.76
N TYR A 13 4.77 -3.31 -4.76
CA TYR A 13 5.86 -2.79 -5.59
C TYR A 13 5.47 -1.51 -6.32
N ALA A 14 6.23 -0.43 -6.10
CA ALA A 14 6.03 0.89 -6.71
C ALA A 14 6.56 0.97 -8.16
N ASN A 15 6.77 -0.16 -8.82
CA ASN A 15 7.20 -0.21 -10.22
C ASN A 15 6.03 -0.17 -11.22
N SER A 16 4.78 -0.34 -10.76
CA SER A 16 3.57 -0.36 -11.59
C SER A 16 2.35 0.18 -10.84
N PHE A 17 1.33 0.63 -11.60
CA PHE A 17 0.10 1.18 -11.02
C PHE A 17 -0.70 0.14 -10.23
N PRO A 18 -1.51 0.58 -9.24
CA PRO A 18 -2.41 -0.32 -8.53
C PRO A 18 -3.40 -1.00 -9.48
N HIS A 19 -3.66 -2.28 -9.26
CA HIS A 19 -4.62 -3.08 -10.01
C HIS A 19 -5.55 -3.86 -9.07
N LEU A 20 -6.55 -4.55 -9.61
CA LEU A 20 -7.59 -5.24 -8.82
C LEU A 20 -7.02 -6.18 -7.73
N GLY A 21 -5.94 -6.90 -8.02
CA GLY A 21 -5.28 -7.74 -7.01
C GLY A 21 -4.75 -6.98 -5.78
N HIS A 22 -4.21 -5.76 -5.96
CA HIS A 22 -3.80 -4.91 -4.85
C HIS A 22 -5.02 -4.41 -4.06
N LEU A 23 -6.03 -3.91 -4.80
CA LEU A 23 -7.26 -3.39 -4.21
C LEU A 23 -8.02 -4.45 -3.39
N TYR A 24 -8.07 -5.69 -3.86
CA TYR A 24 -8.75 -6.78 -3.16
C TYR A 24 -8.19 -6.96 -1.75
N THR A 25 -6.87 -7.07 -1.62
CA THR A 25 -6.21 -7.27 -0.33
C THR A 25 -6.42 -6.07 0.59
N MET A 26 -6.34 -4.85 0.05
CA MET A 26 -6.60 -3.61 0.80
C MET A 26 -8.05 -3.53 1.30
N ILE A 27 -9.04 -3.83 0.46
CA ILE A 27 -10.47 -3.78 0.81
C ILE A 27 -10.79 -4.82 1.88
N VAL A 28 -10.27 -6.04 1.76
CA VAL A 28 -10.45 -7.08 2.79
C VAL A 28 -9.84 -6.63 4.12
N ALA A 29 -8.64 -6.05 4.08
CA ALA A 29 -7.98 -5.56 5.28
C ALA A 29 -8.76 -4.41 5.94
N ASP A 30 -9.21 -3.41 5.16
CA ASP A 30 -10.06 -2.32 5.64
C ASP A 30 -11.37 -2.82 6.26
N CYS A 31 -12.04 -3.79 5.62
CA CYS A 31 -13.25 -4.41 6.15
C CYS A 31 -13.01 -5.07 7.51
N VAL A 32 -11.89 -5.79 7.66
CA VAL A 32 -11.52 -6.43 8.93
C VAL A 32 -11.18 -5.37 9.98
N HIS A 33 -10.41 -4.34 9.64
CA HIS A 33 -10.06 -3.24 10.55
C HIS A 33 -11.31 -2.56 11.11
N ARG A 34 -12.23 -2.12 10.24
CA ARG A 34 -13.49 -1.49 10.64
C ARG A 34 -14.36 -2.41 11.49
N TYR A 35 -14.42 -3.71 11.14
CA TYR A 35 -15.14 -4.69 11.95
C TYR A 35 -14.55 -4.78 13.37
N LYS A 36 -13.22 -4.76 13.52
CA LYS A 36 -12.57 -4.83 14.84
C LYS A 36 -12.85 -3.58 15.67
N GLU A 37 -12.79 -2.40 15.06
CA GLU A 37 -13.18 -1.15 15.73
C GLU A 37 -14.64 -1.18 16.20
N GLN A 38 -15.57 -1.66 15.36
CA GLN A 38 -16.99 -1.83 15.72
C GLN A 38 -17.21 -2.81 16.88
N ARG A 39 -16.27 -3.72 17.13
CA ARG A 39 -16.29 -4.65 18.29
C ARG A 39 -15.63 -4.06 19.54
N GLY A 40 -15.21 -2.80 19.52
CA GLY A 40 -14.58 -2.11 20.64
C GLY A 40 -13.11 -2.46 20.86
N LEU A 41 -12.42 -2.95 19.82
CA LEU A 41 -10.97 -3.18 19.86
C LEU A 41 -10.22 -1.92 19.42
N GLU A 42 -9.07 -1.68 20.03
CA GLU A 42 -8.09 -0.72 19.52
C GLU A 42 -7.38 -1.35 18.32
N SER A 43 -7.84 -1.01 17.11
CA SER A 43 -7.33 -1.58 15.87
C SER A 43 -6.37 -0.62 15.17
N TYR A 44 -5.25 -1.13 14.68
CA TYR A 44 -4.33 -0.41 13.81
C TYR A 44 -4.18 -1.14 12.48
N PHE A 45 -4.22 -0.41 11.36
CA PHE A 45 -4.10 -0.94 10.01
C PHE A 45 -2.93 -0.26 9.29
N LEU A 46 -1.92 -1.05 8.89
CA LEU A 46 -0.75 -0.59 8.12
C LEU A 46 -0.74 -1.18 6.70
N THR A 47 -0.47 -0.32 5.73
CA THR A 47 -0.20 -0.68 4.33
C THR A 47 0.97 0.15 3.82
N GLY A 48 1.46 -0.12 2.62
CA GLY A 48 2.55 0.67 2.05
C GLY A 48 3.06 0.15 0.72
N THR A 49 4.21 0.69 0.31
CA THR A 49 4.86 0.44 -0.98
C THR A 49 6.28 -0.07 -0.79
N ASP A 50 6.73 -0.94 -1.70
CA ASP A 50 8.12 -1.33 -1.84
C ASP A 50 8.75 -0.53 -2.99
N GLU A 51 9.65 0.38 -2.63
CA GLU A 51 10.18 1.45 -3.49
C GLU A 51 11.63 1.21 -3.93
N HIS A 52 12.19 0.05 -3.59
CA HIS A 52 13.55 -0.31 -3.99
C HIS A 52 13.58 -1.42 -5.05
N GLY A 53 14.70 -1.51 -5.77
CA GLY A 53 14.99 -2.60 -6.70
C GLY A 53 15.22 -2.18 -8.15
N ILE A 54 15.89 -3.05 -8.91
CA ILE A 54 16.33 -2.79 -10.29
C ILE A 54 15.17 -2.46 -11.25
N ASN A 55 13.98 -2.97 -10.97
CA ASN A 55 12.80 -2.73 -11.81
C ASN A 55 12.29 -1.30 -11.72
N ILE A 56 12.45 -0.63 -10.56
CA ILE A 56 12.11 0.78 -10.40
C ILE A 56 13.11 1.65 -11.17
N GLY A 57 14.41 1.32 -11.09
CA GLY A 57 15.44 1.98 -11.90
C GLY A 57 15.17 1.87 -13.41
N ARG A 58 14.82 0.67 -13.90
CA ARG A 58 14.44 0.46 -15.32
C ARG A 58 13.15 1.17 -15.72
N ALA A 59 12.20 1.35 -14.80
CA ALA A 59 10.99 2.11 -15.06
C ALA A 59 11.29 3.62 -15.13
N ALA A 60 12.15 4.10 -14.23
CA ALA A 60 12.59 5.49 -14.18
C ALA A 60 13.35 5.90 -15.44
N GLU A 61 14.32 5.07 -15.88
CA GLU A 61 15.08 5.28 -17.12
C GLU A 61 14.16 5.37 -18.35
N ARG A 62 13.21 4.44 -18.48
CA ARG A 62 12.21 4.46 -19.58
C ARG A 62 11.29 5.68 -19.55
N ALA A 63 11.07 6.25 -18.36
CA ALA A 63 10.21 7.41 -18.16
C ALA A 63 10.98 8.76 -18.18
N GLY A 64 12.32 8.74 -18.31
CA GLY A 64 13.15 9.94 -18.22
C GLY A 64 13.12 10.59 -16.83
N ARG A 65 12.98 9.80 -15.76
CA ARG A 65 12.88 10.24 -14.36
C ARG A 65 14.03 9.68 -13.52
N THR A 66 14.30 10.30 -12.38
CA THR A 66 15.09 9.68 -11.31
C THR A 66 14.29 8.53 -10.64
N PRO A 67 14.96 7.56 -9.97
CA PRO A 67 14.26 6.50 -9.24
C PRO A 67 13.28 7.02 -8.19
N GLN A 68 13.65 8.10 -7.48
CA GLN A 68 12.78 8.74 -6.49
C GLN A 68 11.51 9.29 -7.13
N GLU A 69 11.64 10.10 -8.19
CA GLU A 69 10.49 10.67 -8.89
C GLU A 69 9.57 9.59 -9.48
N GLN A 70 10.14 8.48 -9.94
CA GLN A 70 9.35 7.36 -10.45
C GLN A 70 8.58 6.64 -9.33
N ALA A 71 9.21 6.43 -8.17
CA ALA A 71 8.55 5.87 -6.99
C ALA A 71 7.43 6.81 -6.52
N ASP A 72 7.73 8.09 -6.27
CA ASP A 72 6.76 9.11 -5.84
C ASP A 72 5.56 9.19 -6.81
N TYR A 73 5.83 9.15 -8.11
CA TYR A 73 4.80 9.16 -9.15
C TYR A 73 3.83 7.98 -8.99
N VAL A 74 4.34 6.75 -8.83
CA VAL A 74 3.49 5.55 -8.70
C VAL A 74 2.79 5.51 -7.33
N VAL A 75 3.50 5.84 -6.26
CA VAL A 75 2.96 5.89 -4.89
C VAL A 75 1.75 6.84 -4.81
N SER A 76 1.79 7.96 -5.54
CA SER A 76 0.65 8.90 -5.61
C SER A 76 -0.66 8.26 -6.10
N TYR A 77 -0.61 7.16 -6.85
CA TYR A 77 -1.80 6.41 -7.26
C TYR A 77 -2.26 5.42 -6.20
N PHE A 78 -1.33 4.82 -5.44
CA PHE A 78 -1.70 4.01 -4.27
C PHE A 78 -2.40 4.85 -3.22
N THR A 79 -1.90 6.04 -2.90
CA THR A 79 -2.53 6.96 -1.93
C THR A 79 -3.93 7.42 -2.33
N LYS A 80 -4.28 7.41 -3.62
CA LYS A 80 -5.63 7.76 -4.08
C LYS A 80 -6.65 6.64 -3.88
N VAL A 81 -6.19 5.40 -3.70
CA VAL A 81 -7.04 4.20 -3.61
C VAL A 81 -7.00 3.53 -2.24
N THR A 82 -6.16 4.03 -1.34
CA THR A 82 -6.11 3.70 0.09
C THR A 82 -6.72 4.82 0.90
#